data_AF-A0A073J538-F1
#
_entry.id   AF-A0A073J538-F1
#
_cell.length_a   1.000
_cell.length_b   1.000
_cell.length_c   1.000
_cell.angle_alpha   90.00
_cell.angle_beta   90.00
_cell.angle_gamma   90.00
#
_symmetry.space_group_name_H-M   'P 1'
#
loop_
_entity.id
_entity.type
_entity.pdbx_description
1 polymer ?
#
loop_
_entity_poly.entity_id
_entity_poly.type
_entity_poly.pdbx_seq_one_letter_code
_entity_poly.pdbx_strand_id
1 'polypeptide(L)'
;MARQRKLTPERKALIQSLLSHYKPEDAQDVQAMLRDLLGDTIQQMLEAEMDDHLGYSKYDYKNKHTDDSRNGYSPKTVTSSAGDIPIDVPRDRKGDFEPQSVKKNQTDISNIEDQVLSMYAKGMTTRDISAHLQSIYGVDASAEMISRMTDRILPIAKEWQNRPLAKKYAVVFMDAVHFNVRQDGRTVKKAVYVAIGTRLDGHREVLGLWVGGN
;
A
#
# COMPACT_ATOMS: atom_id res chain seq x y z
N MET A 1 10.99 -26.24 28.09
CA MET A 1 9.63 -26.68 27.73
C MET A 1 9.16 -25.86 26.53
N ALA A 2 8.91 -26.50 25.38
CA ALA A 2 8.45 -25.81 24.18
C ALA A 2 7.03 -25.27 24.41
N ARG A 3 6.87 -23.95 24.33
CA ARG A 3 5.58 -23.27 24.48
C ARG A 3 4.78 -23.50 23.19
N GLN A 4 4.07 -24.64 23.09
CA GLN A 4 3.18 -24.89 21.96
C GLN A 4 2.12 -23.79 21.90
N ARG A 5 1.96 -23.18 20.73
CA ARG A 5 0.95 -22.16 20.46
C ARG A 5 -0.43 -22.82 20.64
N LYS A 6 -1.24 -22.37 21.60
CA LYS A 6 -2.59 -22.91 21.81
C LYS A 6 -3.48 -22.49 20.63
N LEU A 7 -3.89 -23.42 19.79
CA LEU A 7 -4.90 -23.19 18.75
C LEU A 7 -6.30 -23.41 19.32
N THR A 8 -7.25 -22.56 18.94
CA THR A 8 -8.67 -22.80 19.24
C THR A 8 -9.18 -24.01 18.43
N PRO A 9 -10.17 -24.76 18.93
CA PRO A 9 -10.73 -25.91 18.22
C PRO A 9 -11.24 -25.57 16.81
N GLU A 10 -11.90 -24.43 16.65
CA GLU A 10 -12.39 -23.93 15.36
C GLU A 10 -11.27 -23.67 14.36
N ARG A 11 -10.19 -23.01 14.79
CA ARG A 11 -9.01 -22.77 13.93
C ARG A 11 -8.35 -24.07 13.51
N LYS A 12 -8.31 -25.06 14.40
CA LYS A 12 -7.77 -26.39 14.08
C LYS A 12 -8.61 -27.09 13.02
N ALA A 13 -9.93 -27.03 13.14
CA ALA A 13 -10.85 -27.60 12.15
C ALA A 13 -10.68 -26.94 10.76
N LEU A 14 -10.61 -25.60 10.71
CA LEU A 14 -10.38 -24.87 9.47
C LEU A 14 -9.04 -25.20 8.82
N ILE A 15 -7.95 -25.25 9.59
CA ILE A 15 -6.64 -25.63 9.05
C ILE A 15 -6.70 -27.07 8.50
N GLN A 16 -7.37 -27.98 9.19
CA GLN A 16 -7.46 -29.36 8.75
C GLN A 16 -8.31 -29.52 7.49
N SER A 17 -9.39 -28.73 7.31
CA SER A 17 -10.13 -28.71 6.05
C SER A 17 -9.28 -28.16 4.91
N LEU A 18 -8.51 -27.09 5.14
CA LEU A 18 -7.60 -26.53 4.13
C LEU A 18 -6.52 -27.53 3.72
N LEU A 19 -5.86 -28.18 4.68
CA LEU A 19 -4.85 -29.21 4.42
C LEU A 19 -5.41 -30.42 3.67
N SER A 20 -6.66 -30.80 3.94
CA SER A 20 -7.30 -31.91 3.24
C SER A 20 -7.62 -31.61 1.78
N HIS A 21 -7.93 -30.34 1.47
CA HIS A 21 -8.32 -29.89 0.14
C HIS A 21 -7.11 -29.61 -0.73
N TYR A 22 -6.14 -28.82 -0.23
CA TYR A 22 -4.97 -28.38 -1.00
C TYR A 22 -3.79 -29.36 -0.94
N LYS A 23 -3.74 -30.25 0.07
CA LYS A 23 -2.69 -31.26 0.27
C LYS A 23 -1.26 -30.74 -0.01
N PRO A 24 -0.83 -29.64 0.63
CA PRO A 24 0.50 -29.09 0.40
C PRO A 24 1.57 -30.07 0.87
N GLU A 25 2.59 -30.31 0.05
CA GLU A 25 3.71 -31.22 0.37
C GLU A 25 4.86 -30.44 1.03
N ASP A 26 5.07 -29.18 0.62
CA ASP A 26 6.12 -28.33 1.15
C ASP A 26 5.64 -26.93 1.58
N ALA A 27 6.59 -26.10 2.02
CA ALA A 27 6.28 -24.73 2.47
C ALA A 27 5.93 -23.78 1.31
N GLN A 28 6.36 -24.07 0.08
CA GLN A 28 6.02 -23.28 -1.11
C GLN A 28 4.56 -23.54 -1.51
N ASP A 29 4.09 -24.79 -1.43
CA ASP A 29 2.70 -25.16 -1.66
C ASP A 29 1.76 -24.48 -0.67
N VAL A 30 2.19 -24.33 0.59
CA VAL A 30 1.43 -23.57 1.59
C VAL A 30 1.30 -22.10 1.18
N GLN A 31 2.36 -21.50 0.62
CA GLN A 31 2.30 -20.11 0.13
C GLN A 31 1.40 -19.97 -1.10
N ALA A 32 1.43 -20.93 -2.03
CA ALA A 32 0.53 -20.97 -3.17
C ALA A 32 -0.94 -21.10 -2.72
N MET A 33 -1.23 -22.03 -1.80
CA MET A 33 -2.56 -22.18 -1.20
C MET A 33 -3.05 -20.86 -0.58
N LEU A 34 -2.21 -20.17 0.19
CA LEU A 34 -2.59 -18.88 0.80
C LEU A 34 -2.87 -17.81 -0.25
N ARG A 35 -2.15 -17.82 -1.37
CA ARG A 35 -2.36 -16.91 -2.49
C ARG A 35 -3.71 -17.15 -3.17
N ASP A 36 -4.04 -18.40 -3.45
CA ASP A 36 -5.31 -18.79 -4.07
C ASP A 36 -6.49 -18.43 -3.16
N LEU A 37 -6.39 -18.78 -1.87
CA LEU A 37 -7.42 -18.44 -0.87
C LEU A 37 -7.63 -16.93 -0.75
N LEU A 38 -6.55 -16.14 -0.81
CA LEU A 38 -6.65 -14.69 -0.80
C LEU A 38 -7.37 -14.18 -2.06
N GLY A 39 -7.02 -14.71 -3.24
CA GLY A 39 -7.70 -14.40 -4.49
C GLY A 39 -9.19 -14.72 -4.46
N ASP A 40 -9.55 -15.93 -4.05
CA ASP A 40 -10.94 -16.39 -3.94
C ASP A 40 -11.75 -15.57 -2.94
N THR A 41 -11.12 -15.16 -1.84
CA THR A 41 -11.77 -14.28 -0.85
C THR A 41 -12.05 -12.91 -1.45
N ILE A 42 -11.09 -12.33 -2.17
CA ILE A 42 -11.26 -11.04 -2.85
C ILE A 42 -12.36 -11.14 -3.92
N GLN A 43 -12.38 -12.21 -4.72
CA GLN A 43 -13.42 -12.43 -5.72
C GLN A 43 -14.81 -12.54 -5.07
N GLN A 44 -14.95 -13.28 -3.97
CA GLN A 44 -16.22 -13.39 -3.24
C GLN A 44 -16.68 -12.05 -2.65
N MET A 45 -15.75 -11.22 -2.15
CA MET A 45 -16.09 -9.87 -1.70
C MET A 45 -16.61 -9.00 -2.85
N LEU A 46 -15.97 -9.06 -4.02
CA LEU A 46 -16.42 -8.32 -5.21
C LEU A 46 -17.77 -8.82 -5.72
N GLU A 47 -18.04 -10.12 -5.63
CA GLU A 47 -19.35 -10.70 -5.97
C GLU A 47 -20.44 -10.22 -5.02
N ALA A 48 -20.15 -10.17 -3.71
CA ALA A 48 -21.08 -9.64 -2.71
C ALA A 48 -21.36 -8.14 -2.92
N GLU A 49 -20.32 -7.35 -3.26
CA GLU A 49 -20.50 -5.94 -3.64
C GLU A 49 -21.38 -5.78 -4.89
N MET A 50 -21.23 -6.67 -5.87
CA MET A 50 -22.05 -6.65 -7.08
C MET A 50 -23.51 -7.03 -6.80
N ASP A 51 -23.74 -8.02 -5.93
CA ASP A 51 -25.09 -8.39 -5.48
C ASP A 51 -25.77 -7.23 -4.76
N ASP A 52 -25.05 -6.52 -3.89
CA ASP A 52 -25.56 -5.34 -3.18
C ASP A 52 -25.84 -4.18 -4.14
N HIS A 53 -24.90 -3.89 -5.06
CA HIS A 53 -25.04 -2.83 -6.06
C HIS A 53 -26.26 -3.03 -6.97
N LEU A 54 -26.48 -4.26 -7.44
CA LEU A 54 -27.61 -4.58 -8.33
C LEU A 54 -28.91 -4.85 -7.56
N GLY A 55 -28.81 -5.19 -6.28
CA GLY A 55 -29.93 -5.54 -5.40
C GLY A 55 -30.47 -6.96 -5.60
N TYR A 56 -29.75 -7.82 -6.31
CA TYR A 56 -30.15 -9.21 -6.56
C TYR A 56 -28.94 -10.11 -6.84
N SER A 57 -29.10 -11.41 -6.55
CA SER A 57 -28.03 -12.40 -6.69
C SER A 57 -27.87 -12.93 -8.12
N LYS A 58 -26.73 -13.55 -8.40
CA LYS A 58 -26.46 -14.16 -9.72
C LYS A 58 -27.56 -15.15 -10.12
N TYR A 59 -28.14 -14.94 -11.31
CA TYR A 59 -29.28 -15.70 -11.87
C TYR A 59 -30.63 -15.52 -11.18
N ASP A 60 -30.77 -14.61 -10.21
CA ASP A 60 -32.08 -14.28 -9.64
C ASP A 60 -32.81 -13.22 -10.49
N TYR A 61 -33.32 -13.66 -11.64
CA TYR A 61 -34.07 -12.80 -12.55
C TYR A 61 -35.46 -12.38 -12.02
N LYS A 62 -35.95 -13.01 -10.95
CA LYS A 62 -37.31 -12.79 -10.43
C LYS A 62 -37.38 -11.61 -9.47
N ASN A 63 -36.31 -11.36 -8.72
CA ASN A 63 -36.21 -10.25 -7.77
C ASN A 63 -35.50 -9.02 -8.36
N LYS A 64 -35.37 -8.96 -9.69
CA LYS A 64 -34.69 -7.87 -10.39
C LYS A 64 -35.60 -6.64 -10.44
N HIS A 65 -35.32 -5.67 -9.56
CA HIS A 65 -35.98 -4.36 -9.56
C HIS A 65 -35.20 -3.26 -10.31
N THR A 66 -34.00 -3.60 -10.82
CA THR A 66 -33.09 -2.67 -11.49
C THR A 66 -33.05 -2.89 -13.01
N ASP A 67 -32.83 -1.81 -13.76
CA ASP A 67 -32.67 -1.85 -15.22
C ASP A 67 -31.23 -2.27 -15.65
N ASP A 68 -30.30 -2.35 -14.71
CA ASP A 68 -28.94 -2.82 -14.95
C ASP A 68 -28.80 -4.33 -14.78
N SER A 69 -27.76 -4.95 -15.32
CA SER A 69 -27.53 -6.39 -15.23
C SER A 69 -26.06 -6.74 -15.24
N ARG A 70 -25.70 -7.85 -14.60
CA ARG A 70 -24.36 -8.45 -14.71
C ARG A 70 -23.97 -8.68 -16.18
N ASN A 71 -22.74 -8.36 -16.54
CA ASN A 71 -22.18 -8.45 -17.89
C ASN A 71 -20.79 -9.13 -17.88
N GLY A 72 -20.72 -10.29 -17.23
CA GLY A 72 -19.49 -11.08 -17.14
C GLY A 72 -18.45 -10.48 -16.21
N TYR A 73 -17.17 -10.74 -16.52
CA TYR A 73 -16.03 -10.41 -15.68
C TYR A 73 -14.91 -9.74 -16.50
N SER A 74 -14.06 -8.95 -15.85
CA SER A 74 -12.79 -8.48 -16.39
C SER A 74 -11.64 -9.14 -15.67
N PRO A 75 -10.66 -9.74 -16.38
CA PRO A 75 -9.44 -10.20 -15.73
C PRO A 75 -8.65 -8.99 -15.22
N LYS A 76 -8.08 -9.12 -14.03
CA LYS A 76 -7.21 -8.13 -13.41
C LYS A 76 -6.19 -8.84 -12.52
N THR A 77 -4.91 -8.53 -12.69
CA THR A 77 -3.88 -9.01 -11.77
C THR A 77 -3.66 -7.97 -10.68
N VAL A 78 -3.75 -8.43 -9.43
CA VAL A 78 -3.54 -7.60 -8.24
C VAL A 78 -2.32 -8.10 -7.49
N THR A 79 -1.42 -7.17 -7.17
CA THR A 79 -0.20 -7.42 -6.41
C THR A 79 -0.48 -7.34 -4.92
N SER A 80 -0.27 -8.44 -4.21
CA SER A 80 -0.43 -8.57 -2.75
C SER A 80 0.92 -8.85 -2.08
N SER A 81 0.96 -8.87 -0.75
CA SER A 81 2.15 -9.31 0.00
C SER A 81 2.51 -10.78 -0.24
N ALA A 82 1.57 -11.59 -0.74
CA ALA A 82 1.81 -12.99 -1.11
C ALA A 82 2.25 -13.15 -2.59
N GLY A 83 2.42 -12.04 -3.31
CA GLY A 83 2.73 -11.99 -4.74
C GLY A 83 1.53 -11.59 -5.59
N ASP A 84 1.68 -11.73 -6.90
CA ASP A 84 0.64 -11.43 -7.88
C ASP A 84 -0.49 -12.46 -7.87
N ILE A 85 -1.72 -11.96 -7.86
CA ILE A 85 -2.95 -12.73 -7.78
C ILE A 85 -3.85 -12.35 -8.95
N PRO A 86 -4.14 -13.26 -9.89
CA PRO A 86 -5.14 -13.03 -10.91
C PRO A 86 -6.55 -13.07 -10.28
N ILE A 87 -7.36 -12.06 -10.54
CA ILE A 87 -8.76 -12.00 -10.12
C ILE A 87 -9.67 -11.65 -11.30
N ASP A 88 -10.89 -12.17 -11.26
CA ASP A 88 -11.94 -11.82 -12.22
C ASP A 88 -12.93 -10.86 -11.56
N VAL A 89 -12.88 -9.59 -11.96
CA VAL A 89 -13.72 -8.54 -11.40
C VAL A 89 -15.08 -8.55 -12.08
N PRO A 90 -16.20 -8.72 -11.35
CA PRO A 90 -17.53 -8.71 -11.93
C PRO A 90 -17.85 -7.35 -12.55
N ARG A 91 -18.62 -7.37 -13.64
CA ARG A 91 -19.06 -6.18 -14.35
C ARG A 91 -20.56 -6.10 -14.45
N ASP A 92 -21.07 -4.90 -14.44
CA ASP A 92 -22.43 -4.53 -14.80
C ASP A 92 -22.51 -4.12 -16.28
N ARG A 93 -23.73 -3.91 -16.79
CA ARG A 93 -23.98 -3.62 -18.20
C ARG A 93 -23.88 -2.13 -18.47
N LYS A 94 -24.27 -1.30 -17.50
CA LYS A 94 -24.19 0.17 -17.61
C LYS A 94 -22.78 0.70 -17.34
N GLY A 95 -21.97 -0.02 -16.58
CA GLY A 95 -20.59 0.35 -16.23
C GLY A 95 -20.50 1.26 -14.98
N ASP A 96 -21.61 1.40 -14.27
CA ASP A 96 -21.80 2.23 -13.09
C ASP A 96 -21.27 1.56 -11.81
N PHE A 97 -21.00 0.24 -11.84
CA PHE A 97 -20.45 -0.48 -10.69
C PHE A 97 -19.05 0.04 -10.32
N GLU A 98 -18.89 0.54 -9.09
CA GLU A 98 -17.60 0.99 -8.54
C GLU A 98 -17.18 0.14 -7.31
N PRO A 99 -16.35 -0.90 -7.52
CA PRO A 99 -15.92 -1.79 -6.43
C PRO A 99 -15.12 -1.03 -5.37
N GLN A 100 -15.39 -1.35 -4.10
CA GLN A 100 -14.76 -0.70 -2.94
C GLN A 100 -13.59 -1.51 -2.40
N SER A 101 -13.71 -2.85 -2.39
CA SER A 101 -12.66 -3.77 -1.94
C SER A 101 -11.38 -3.66 -2.78
N VAL A 102 -11.54 -3.61 -4.11
CA VAL A 102 -10.44 -3.39 -5.06
C VAL A 102 -10.91 -2.38 -6.11
N LYS A 103 -10.47 -1.12 -5.98
CA LYS A 103 -10.95 -0.02 -6.82
C LYS A 103 -10.61 -0.22 -8.30
N LYS A 104 -11.37 0.45 -9.18
CA LYS A 104 -11.05 0.53 -10.63
C LYS A 104 -9.60 1.01 -10.80
N ASN A 105 -8.84 0.33 -11.66
CA ASN A 105 -7.42 0.58 -11.94
C ASN A 105 -6.43 0.43 -10.75
N GLN A 106 -6.88 0.08 -9.54
CA GLN A 106 -5.99 -0.22 -8.42
C GLN A 106 -5.40 -1.62 -8.57
N THR A 107 -4.12 -1.74 -8.90
CA THR A 107 -3.44 -3.04 -9.03
C THR A 107 -2.63 -3.44 -7.80
N ASP A 108 -2.44 -2.53 -6.84
CA ASP A 108 -1.65 -2.80 -5.63
C ASP A 108 -2.56 -2.79 -4.38
N ILE A 109 -2.52 -3.89 -3.61
CA ILE A 109 -3.21 -4.07 -2.31
C ILE A 109 -2.24 -4.42 -1.18
N SER A 110 -0.94 -4.43 -1.46
CA SER A 110 0.09 -5.06 -0.62
C SER A 110 0.60 -4.18 0.53
N ASN A 111 0.09 -2.96 0.67
CA ASN A 111 0.64 -1.92 1.54
C ASN A 111 2.15 -1.69 1.34
N ILE A 112 2.67 -2.01 0.14
CA ILE A 112 4.08 -1.83 -0.24
C ILE A 112 4.49 -0.36 -0.17
N GLU A 113 3.55 0.57 -0.38
CA GLU A 113 3.83 2.02 -0.34
C GLU A 113 4.47 2.47 0.99
N ASP A 114 3.95 2.00 2.13
CA ASP A 114 4.51 2.32 3.44
C ASP A 114 5.92 1.72 3.62
N GLN A 115 6.15 0.53 3.06
CA GLN A 115 7.45 -0.12 3.11
C GLN A 115 8.47 0.60 2.23
N VAL A 116 8.07 0.99 1.01
CA VAL A 116 8.85 1.81 0.10
C VAL A 116 9.24 3.12 0.77
N LEU A 117 8.28 3.79 1.42
CA LEU A 117 8.54 5.03 2.14
C LEU A 117 9.52 4.82 3.30
N SER A 118 9.35 3.75 4.08
CA SER A 118 10.26 3.39 5.17
C SER A 118 11.68 3.10 4.68
N MET A 119 11.83 2.37 3.56
CA MET A 119 13.13 2.08 2.96
C MET A 119 13.80 3.33 2.38
N TYR A 120 13.01 4.19 1.73
CA TYR A 120 13.50 5.48 1.23
C TYR A 120 13.95 6.39 2.37
N ALA A 121 13.17 6.46 3.46
CA ALA A 121 13.52 7.21 4.67
C ALA A 121 14.79 6.68 5.36
N LYS A 122 15.10 5.39 5.22
CA LYS A 122 16.36 4.77 5.68
C LYS A 122 17.54 5.02 4.75
N GLY A 123 17.33 5.71 3.61
CA GLY A 123 18.39 6.09 2.67
C GLY A 123 18.71 5.03 1.61
N MET A 124 17.84 4.04 1.40
CA MET A 124 18.02 3.10 0.29
C MET A 124 17.77 3.80 -1.05
N THR A 125 18.54 3.45 -2.09
CA THR A 125 18.30 4.01 -3.42
C THR A 125 17.03 3.41 -4.04
N THR A 126 16.40 4.11 -4.99
CA THR A 126 15.21 3.59 -5.68
C THR A 126 15.47 2.26 -6.39
N ARG A 127 16.70 2.00 -6.83
CA ARG A 127 17.10 0.72 -7.42
C ARG A 127 17.25 -0.38 -6.39
N ASP A 128 17.80 -0.07 -5.21
CA ASP A 128 17.91 -1.05 -4.11
C ASP A 128 16.54 -1.45 -3.60
N ILE A 129 15.62 -0.48 -3.46
CA ILE A 129 14.23 -0.73 -3.08
C ILE A 129 13.55 -1.64 -4.10
N SER A 130 13.72 -1.36 -5.40
CA SER A 130 13.18 -2.20 -6.48
C SER A 130 13.68 -3.65 -6.38
N ALA A 131 14.99 -3.84 -6.26
CA ALA A 131 15.59 -5.18 -6.09
C ALA A 131 15.10 -5.89 -4.81
N HIS A 132 14.92 -5.13 -3.73
CA HIS A 132 14.42 -5.66 -2.47
C HIS A 132 12.96 -6.11 -2.57
N LEU A 133 12.11 -5.31 -3.21
CA LEU A 133 10.71 -5.68 -3.45
C LEU A 133 10.58 -6.90 -4.36
N GLN A 134 11.41 -6.98 -5.41
CA GLN A 134 11.45 -8.14 -6.28
C GLN A 134 11.90 -9.41 -5.53
N SER A 135 12.92 -9.30 -4.68
CA SER A 135 13.47 -10.48 -3.99
C SER A 135 12.58 -11.02 -2.87
N ILE A 136 11.91 -10.14 -2.11
CA ILE A 136 11.10 -10.55 -0.96
C ILE A 136 9.64 -10.79 -1.34
N TYR A 137 9.06 -9.92 -2.17
CA TYR A 137 7.63 -9.95 -2.49
C TYR A 137 7.35 -10.43 -3.91
N GLY A 138 8.38 -10.65 -4.74
CA GLY A 138 8.20 -11.01 -6.14
C GLY A 138 7.65 -9.88 -7.01
N VAL A 139 7.63 -8.65 -6.49
CA VAL A 139 6.99 -7.50 -7.13
C VAL A 139 7.97 -6.75 -8.01
N ASP A 140 7.65 -6.66 -9.31
CA ASP A 140 8.41 -5.86 -10.26
C ASP A 140 8.02 -4.38 -10.15
N ALA A 141 8.63 -3.69 -9.20
CA ALA A 141 8.45 -2.27 -8.99
C ALA A 141 9.58 -1.48 -9.68
N SER A 142 9.26 -0.75 -10.74
CA SER A 142 10.24 0.10 -11.41
C SER A 142 10.69 1.27 -10.52
N ALA A 143 11.90 1.79 -10.75
CA ALA A 143 12.40 2.97 -10.03
C ALA A 143 11.47 4.20 -10.19
N GLU A 144 10.76 4.30 -11.31
CA GLU A 144 9.76 5.34 -11.55
C GLU A 144 8.48 5.12 -10.73
N MET A 145 8.04 3.86 -10.57
CA MET A 145 6.93 3.52 -9.67
C MET A 145 7.26 3.91 -8.23
N ILE A 146 8.48 3.60 -7.78
CA ILE A 146 8.98 3.98 -6.45
C ILE A 146 9.02 5.50 -6.29
N SER A 147 9.52 6.23 -7.28
CA SER A 147 9.51 7.72 -7.26
C SER A 147 8.08 8.26 -7.11
N ARG A 148 7.13 7.73 -7.89
CA ARG A 148 5.73 8.14 -7.81
C ARG A 148 5.09 7.82 -6.46
N MET A 149 5.44 6.70 -5.84
CA MET A 149 5.00 6.38 -4.48
C MET A 149 5.57 7.38 -3.47
N THR A 150 6.86 7.71 -3.56
CA THR A 150 7.47 8.70 -2.68
C THR A 150 6.92 10.12 -2.90
N ASP A 151 6.48 10.46 -4.11
CA ASP A 151 5.91 11.79 -4.37
C ASP A 151 4.56 12.01 -3.67
N ARG A 152 3.86 10.94 -3.25
CA ARG A 152 2.59 11.04 -2.51
C ARG A 152 2.75 11.66 -1.13
N ILE A 153 3.95 11.69 -0.57
CA ILE A 153 4.21 12.36 0.72
C ILE A 153 4.45 13.87 0.57
N LEU A 154 4.61 14.40 -0.64
CA LEU A 154 4.85 15.83 -0.85
C LEU A 154 3.74 16.74 -0.28
N PRO A 155 2.44 16.41 -0.40
CA PRO A 155 1.39 17.17 0.28
C PRO A 155 1.52 17.13 1.81
N ILE A 156 1.84 15.97 2.38
CA ILE A 156 2.03 15.80 3.83
C ILE A 156 3.25 16.62 4.31
N ALA A 157 4.33 16.61 3.52
CA ALA A 157 5.51 17.41 3.81
C ALA A 157 5.20 18.93 3.78
N LYS A 158 4.37 19.38 2.83
CA LYS A 158 3.89 20.78 2.77
C LYS A 158 3.01 21.12 3.97
N GLU A 159 2.11 20.23 4.37
CA GLU A 159 1.27 20.42 5.55
C GLU A 159 2.13 20.51 6.82
N TRP A 160 3.10 19.60 6.98
CA TRP A 160 4.06 19.63 8.07
C TRP A 160 4.88 20.93 8.09
N GLN A 161 5.30 21.44 6.93
CA GLN A 161 6.03 22.70 6.84
C GLN A 161 5.18 23.92 7.27
N ASN A 162 3.86 23.86 7.06
CA ASN A 162 2.92 24.93 7.40
C ASN A 162 2.20 24.71 8.74
N ARG A 163 2.58 23.69 9.51
CA ARG A 163 1.95 23.37 10.79
C ARG A 163 2.08 24.52 11.79
N PRO A 164 1.09 24.75 12.66
CA PRO A 164 1.18 25.78 13.69
C PRO A 164 2.31 25.46 14.68
N LEU A 165 3.17 26.43 14.93
CA LEU A 165 4.27 26.33 15.90
C LEU A 165 3.83 26.84 17.28
N ALA A 166 4.54 26.42 18.32
CA ALA A 166 4.33 26.96 19.66
C ALA A 166 4.63 28.47 19.71
N LYS A 167 3.94 29.20 20.60
CA LYS A 167 4.09 30.66 20.75
C LYS A 167 5.48 31.09 21.25
N LYS A 168 6.17 30.22 22.01
CA LYS A 168 7.46 30.52 22.63
C LYS A 168 8.37 29.30 22.59
N TYR A 169 9.64 29.53 22.29
CA TYR A 169 10.72 28.57 22.38
C TYR A 169 11.82 29.13 23.28
N ALA A 170 12.45 28.28 24.10
CA ALA A 170 13.53 28.68 24.99
C ALA A 170 14.79 29.05 24.19
N VAL A 171 15.13 28.21 23.21
CA VAL A 171 16.30 28.36 22.33
C VAL A 171 15.95 27.86 20.95
N VAL A 172 16.46 28.53 19.92
CA VAL A 172 16.38 28.08 18.53
C VAL A 172 17.78 27.97 17.95
N PHE A 173 18.09 26.82 17.36
CA PHE A 173 19.31 26.55 16.62
C PHE A 173 19.01 26.59 15.13
N MET A 174 19.98 27.04 14.35
CA MET A 174 19.93 27.01 12.90
C MET A 174 21.19 26.32 12.39
N ASP A 175 21.01 25.34 11.51
CA ASP A 175 22.09 24.57 10.88
C ASP A 175 21.92 24.59 9.35
N ALA A 176 23.00 24.34 8.62
CA ALA A 176 23.03 24.33 7.16
C ALA A 176 23.77 23.11 6.62
N VAL A 177 23.04 22.22 5.94
CA VAL A 177 23.60 21.01 5.31
C VAL A 177 23.69 21.23 3.81
N HIS A 178 24.86 20.99 3.22
CA HIS A 178 25.09 21.23 1.79
C HIS A 178 24.91 19.95 0.98
N PHE A 179 24.14 20.05 -0.11
CA PHE A 179 23.91 18.98 -1.06
C PHE A 179 24.19 19.42 -2.49
N ASN A 180 24.62 18.47 -3.33
CA ASN A 180 24.77 18.68 -4.76
C ASN A 180 23.43 18.37 -5.43
N VAL A 181 22.83 19.37 -6.08
CA VAL A 181 21.54 19.22 -6.77
C VAL A 181 21.68 19.65 -8.22
N ARG A 182 20.86 19.08 -9.09
CA ARG A 182 20.84 19.44 -10.51
C ARG A 182 19.81 20.54 -10.73
N GLN A 183 20.25 21.68 -11.25
CA GLN A 183 19.40 22.83 -11.58
C GLN A 183 19.86 23.39 -12.93
N ASP A 184 18.92 23.68 -13.83
CA ASP A 184 19.19 24.25 -15.17
C ASP A 184 20.28 23.49 -15.94
N GLY A 185 20.26 22.16 -15.83
CA GLY A 185 21.20 21.26 -16.49
C GLY A 185 22.58 21.16 -15.85
N ARG A 186 22.89 21.95 -14.82
CA ARG A 186 24.19 21.96 -14.11
C ARG A 186 24.05 21.44 -12.67
N THR A 187 25.11 20.84 -12.15
CA THR A 187 25.18 20.46 -10.74
C THR A 187 25.64 21.65 -9.91
N VAL A 188 24.79 22.13 -9.01
CA VAL A 188 25.07 23.25 -8.10
C VAL A 188 25.03 22.77 -6.66
N LYS A 189 25.89 23.34 -5.82
CA LYS A 189 25.88 23.09 -4.38
C LYS A 189 24.85 24.00 -3.73
N LYS A 190 23.81 23.43 -3.11
CA LYS A 190 22.79 24.17 -2.36
C LYS A 190 22.88 23.82 -0.87
N ALA A 191 22.56 24.80 -0.03
CA ALA A 191 22.41 24.60 1.40
C ALA A 191 20.93 24.36 1.74
N VAL A 192 20.65 23.38 2.60
CA VAL A 192 19.37 23.19 3.26
C VAL A 192 19.52 23.69 4.69
N TYR A 193 18.77 24.74 5.02
CA TYR A 193 18.73 25.32 6.35
C TYR A 193 17.70 24.57 7.21
N VAL A 194 18.12 24.16 8.40
CA VAL A 194 17.28 23.44 9.37
C VAL A 194 17.16 24.31 10.61
N ALA A 195 15.93 24.65 11.01
CA ALA A 195 15.69 25.31 12.29
C ALA A 195 15.20 24.28 13.32
N ILE A 196 15.83 24.25 14.49
CA ILE A 196 15.50 23.33 15.58
C ILE A 196 15.20 24.15 16.84
N GLY A 197 13.99 24.02 17.37
CA GLY A 197 13.53 24.74 18.56
C GLY A 197 13.48 23.82 19.77
N THR A 198 13.86 24.35 20.93
CA THR A 198 13.62 23.70 22.23
C THR A 198 12.48 24.42 22.94
N ARG A 199 11.42 23.69 23.27
CA ARG A 199 10.27 24.20 24.04
C ARG A 199 10.64 24.47 25.49
N LEU A 200 9.76 25.15 26.21
CA LEU A 200 9.95 25.48 27.63
C LEU A 200 9.93 24.23 28.54
N ASP A 201 9.35 23.13 28.07
CA ASP A 201 9.34 21.82 28.73
C ASP A 201 10.60 20.98 28.44
N GLY A 202 11.53 21.49 27.63
CA GLY A 202 12.76 20.81 27.22
C GLY A 202 12.61 19.91 25.99
N HIS A 203 11.43 19.79 25.39
CA HIS A 203 11.25 19.03 24.15
C HIS A 203 11.86 19.76 22.96
N ARG A 204 12.71 19.05 22.21
CA ARG A 204 13.30 19.53 20.96
C ARG A 204 12.46 19.11 19.76
N GLU A 205 12.23 20.03 18.84
CA GLU A 205 11.54 19.73 17.58
C GLU A 205 12.15 20.51 16.41
N VAL A 206 12.02 19.95 15.20
CA VAL A 206 12.37 20.66 13.97
C VAL A 206 11.24 21.63 13.64
N LEU A 207 11.57 22.92 13.55
CA LEU A 207 10.62 23.99 13.25
C LEU A 207 10.35 24.11 11.75
N GLY A 208 11.36 23.82 10.93
CA GLY A 208 11.23 23.86 9.49
C GLY A 208 12.54 23.57 8.76
N LEU A 209 12.39 23.39 7.45
CA LEU A 209 13.45 23.11 6.49
C LEU A 209 13.29 24.08 5.32
N TRP A 210 14.37 24.72 4.90
CA TRP A 210 14.37 25.63 3.74
C TRP A 210 15.54 25.34 2.84
N VAL A 211 15.27 25.13 1.56
CA VAL A 211 16.32 25.01 0.54
C VAL A 211 16.73 26.42 0.13
N GLY A 212 18.01 26.75 0.33
CA GLY A 212 18.57 28.03 -0.07
C GLY A 212 18.53 28.22 -1.59
N GLY A 213 18.13 29.41 -2.03
CA GLY A 213 18.40 29.89 -3.38
C GLY A 213 19.82 30.46 -3.41
N ASN A 214 20.64 29.95 -4.33
CA ASN A 214 21.84 30.67 -4.79
C ASN A 214 21.47 31.34 -6.11
#